data_AF-A0A3L7T3R1-F1
#
_entry.id   AF-A0A3L7T3R1-F1
#
_cell.length_a   1.000
_cell.length_b   1.000
_cell.length_c   1.000
_cell.angle_alpha   90.00
_cell.angle_beta   90.00
_cell.angle_gamma   90.00
#
_symmetry.space_group_name_H-M   'P 1'
#
loop_
_entity.id
_entity.type
_entity.pdbx_description
1 polymer ?
#
loop_
_entity_poly.entity_id
_entity_poly.type
_entity_poly.pdbx_seq_one_letter_code
_entity_poly.pdbx_strand_id
1 'polypeptide(L)'
;MRIGEMLVRMGVLNREQIEAILDEQQSGNEAFGAIAERMFGIAPDTIERAWIEQTQERATIFDPDRGVDDDARELVVRRQAWQFGIVPLRLDDGYLIAATSRKQLPRAVRFATRVLGMPVQFEIAEDAELSQLLTHQYPIKGMDKSIFEGGAFSGLFGRKAA
;
A
#
# COMPACT_ATOMS: atom_id res chain seq x y z
N MET A 1 9.19 9.08 -5.06
CA MET A 1 8.28 9.46 -6.15
C MET A 1 6.97 9.93 -5.54
N ARG A 2 6.57 11.19 -5.78
CA ARG A 2 5.32 11.74 -5.22
C ARG A 2 4.13 11.29 -6.07
N ILE A 3 2.94 11.18 -5.47
CA ILE A 3 1.71 10.74 -6.17
C ILE A 3 1.45 11.55 -7.44
N GLY A 4 1.78 12.85 -7.42
CA GLY A 4 1.62 13.72 -8.57
C GLY A 4 2.48 13.35 -9.78
N GLU A 5 3.78 13.11 -9.58
CA GLU A 5 4.69 12.77 -10.69
C GLU A 5 4.29 11.48 -11.42
N MET A 6 3.71 10.53 -10.68
CA MET A 6 3.18 9.29 -11.23
C MET A 6 1.92 9.52 -12.06
N LEU A 7 0.98 10.33 -11.57
CA LEU A 7 -0.26 10.67 -12.30
C LEU A 7 0.02 11.33 -13.65
N VAL A 8 1.10 12.12 -13.72
CA VAL A 8 1.63 12.68 -14.98
C VAL A 8 2.12 11.59 -15.93
N ARG A 9 2.93 10.66 -15.42
CA ARG A 9 3.47 9.57 -16.23
C ARG A 9 2.38 8.64 -16.78
N MET A 10 1.27 8.49 -16.06
CA MET A 10 0.15 7.62 -16.44
C MET A 10 -0.87 8.31 -17.36
N GLY A 11 -0.67 9.59 -17.68
CA GLY A 11 -1.60 10.36 -18.50
C GLY A 11 -2.95 10.65 -17.82
N VAL A 12 -3.04 10.43 -16.50
CA VAL A 12 -4.26 10.65 -15.71
C VAL A 12 -4.43 12.13 -15.40
N LEU A 13 -3.34 12.80 -15.04
CA LEU A 13 -3.26 14.24 -14.88
C LEU A 13 -2.05 14.75 -15.64
N ASN A 14 -2.02 16.02 -16.03
CA ASN A 14 -0.80 16.67 -16.47
C ASN A 14 -0.18 17.48 -15.32
N ARG A 15 1.02 18.03 -15.54
CA ARG A 15 1.78 18.74 -14.49
C ARG A 15 1.04 19.98 -13.97
N GLU A 16 0.36 20.70 -14.85
CA GLU A 16 -0.40 21.92 -14.53
C GLU A 16 -1.61 21.60 -13.64
N GLN A 17 -2.33 20.51 -13.94
CA GLN A 17 -3.46 20.06 -13.12
C GLN A 17 -3.01 19.64 -11.72
N ILE A 18 -1.81 19.07 -11.59
CA ILE A 18 -1.24 18.66 -10.31
C ILE A 18 -0.92 19.88 -9.45
N GLU A 19 -0.26 20.88 -10.04
CA GLU A 19 0.05 22.14 -9.37
C GLU A 19 -1.25 22.82 -8.91
N ALA A 20 -2.27 22.88 -9.76
CA ALA A 20 -3.58 23.43 -9.41
C ALA A 20 -4.26 22.69 -8.23
N ILE A 21 -4.19 21.35 -8.19
CA ILE A 21 -4.74 20.56 -7.06
C ILE A 21 -3.96 20.83 -5.78
N LEU A 22 -2.62 20.93 -5.87
CA LEU A 22 -1.77 21.15 -4.70
C LEU A 22 -1.95 22.57 -4.14
N ASP A 23 -2.13 23.57 -5.00
CA ASP A 23 -2.41 24.95 -4.58
C ASP A 23 -3.75 25.06 -3.85
N GLU A 24 -4.79 24.40 -4.37
CA GLU A 24 -6.10 24.31 -3.70
C GLU A 24 -6.02 23.51 -2.39
N GLN A 25 -5.19 22.46 -2.34
CA GLN A 25 -4.98 21.68 -1.13
C GLN A 25 -4.28 22.48 -0.03
N GLN A 26 -3.44 23.46 -0.38
CA GLN A 26 -2.80 24.34 0.60
C GLN A 26 -3.76 25.34 1.23
N SER A 27 -4.85 25.71 0.54
CA SER A 27 -5.83 26.69 1.01
C SER A 27 -6.99 26.06 1.81
N GLY A 28 -7.09 24.73 1.86
CA GLY A 28 -8.15 23.99 2.54
C GLY A 28 -7.70 22.70 3.21
N ASN A 29 -8.66 21.96 3.79
CA ASN A 29 -8.44 20.63 4.40
C ASN A 29 -8.97 19.49 3.52
N GLU A 30 -9.26 19.76 2.25
CA GLU A 30 -9.81 18.79 1.31
C GLU A 30 -8.71 17.83 0.82
N ALA A 31 -9.05 16.55 0.63
CA ALA A 31 -8.09 15.55 0.17
C ALA A 31 -7.81 15.72 -1.34
N PHE A 32 -6.57 15.50 -1.75
CA PHE A 32 -6.11 15.58 -3.16
C PHE A 32 -7.08 14.91 -4.15
N GLY A 33 -7.58 13.71 -3.84
CA GLY A 33 -8.52 12.99 -4.70
C GLY A 33 -9.89 13.65 -4.83
N ALA A 34 -10.41 14.26 -3.76
CA ALA A 34 -11.68 14.99 -3.79
C ALA A 34 -11.53 16.31 -4.57
N ILE A 35 -10.39 16.99 -4.41
CA ILE A 35 -10.05 18.18 -5.20
C ILE A 35 -9.90 17.80 -6.69
N ALA A 36 -9.22 16.70 -7.01
CA ALA A 36 -9.05 16.21 -8.38
C ALA A 36 -10.39 15.82 -9.04
N GLU A 37 -11.29 15.19 -8.28
CA GLU A 37 -12.65 14.88 -8.73
C GLU A 37 -13.43 16.16 -9.02
N ARG A 38 -13.42 17.11 -8.08
CA ARG A 38 -14.14 18.39 -8.21
C ARG A 38 -13.61 19.27 -9.34
N MET A 39 -12.29 19.39 -9.48
CA MET A 39 -11.66 20.29 -10.45
C MET A 39 -11.55 19.69 -11.85
N PHE A 40 -11.37 18.37 -11.96
CA PHE A 40 -11.02 17.72 -13.23
C PHE A 40 -11.86 16.48 -13.56
N GLY A 41 -12.87 16.15 -12.74
CA GLY A 41 -13.75 15.00 -12.98
C GLY A 41 -13.05 13.64 -12.81
N ILE A 42 -11.89 13.61 -12.14
CA ILE A 42 -11.17 12.36 -11.92
C ILE A 42 -11.79 11.64 -10.73
N ALA A 43 -12.47 10.52 -11.01
CA ALA A 43 -13.02 9.70 -9.93
C ALA A 43 -11.90 9.32 -8.93
N PRO A 44 -12.13 9.43 -7.61
CA PRO A 44 -11.13 9.16 -6.57
C PRO A 44 -10.46 7.79 -6.70
N ASP A 45 -11.23 6.81 -7.17
CA ASP A 45 -10.80 5.44 -7.36
C ASP A 45 -9.98 5.22 -8.64
N THR A 46 -9.97 6.16 -9.60
CA THR A 46 -9.26 6.00 -10.88
C THR A 46 -7.75 6.02 -10.68
N ILE A 47 -7.26 6.93 -9.84
CA ILE A 47 -5.85 6.99 -9.44
C ILE A 47 -5.42 5.67 -8.80
N GLU A 48 -6.30 5.15 -7.94
CA GLU A 48 -6.02 3.95 -7.18
C GLU A 48 -6.05 2.69 -8.06
N ARG A 49 -7.07 2.55 -8.91
CA ARG A 49 -7.19 1.44 -9.88
C ARG A 49 -5.99 1.42 -10.81
N ALA A 50 -5.64 2.57 -11.37
CA ALA A 50 -4.53 2.64 -12.32
C ALA A 50 -3.20 2.25 -11.63
N TRP A 51 -3.02 2.61 -10.35
CA TRP A 51 -1.84 2.17 -9.60
C TRP A 51 -1.88 0.67 -9.29
N ILE A 52 -3.04 0.13 -8.90
CA ILE A 52 -3.19 -1.31 -8.67
C ILE A 52 -2.84 -2.09 -9.94
N GLU A 53 -3.35 -1.67 -11.10
CA GLU A 53 -3.07 -2.27 -12.40
C GLU A 53 -1.57 -2.21 -12.75
N GLN A 54 -0.95 -1.04 -12.68
CA GLN A 54 0.50 -0.90 -12.97
C GLN A 54 1.36 -1.70 -11.98
N THR A 55 0.95 -1.78 -10.72
CA THR A 55 1.65 -2.57 -9.72
C THR A 55 1.50 -4.05 -10.00
N GLN A 56 0.32 -4.53 -10.39
CA GLN A 56 0.11 -5.91 -10.79
C GLN A 56 0.98 -6.31 -11.98
N GLU A 57 1.16 -5.42 -12.96
CA GLU A 57 2.02 -5.65 -14.12
C GLU A 57 3.51 -5.76 -13.75
N ARG A 58 3.96 -5.00 -12.75
CA ARG A 58 5.37 -4.97 -12.32
C ARG A 58 5.68 -5.92 -11.18
N ALA A 59 4.67 -6.41 -10.48
CA ALA A 59 4.88 -7.27 -9.32
C ALA A 59 5.49 -8.59 -9.77
N THR A 60 6.58 -8.97 -9.12
CA THR A 60 7.26 -10.24 -9.39
C THR A 60 6.65 -11.34 -8.54
N ILE A 61 6.94 -12.60 -8.85
CA ILE A 61 6.54 -13.71 -7.98
C ILE A 61 7.44 -13.71 -6.73
N PHE A 62 6.84 -13.96 -5.57
CA PHE A 62 7.56 -14.13 -4.32
C PHE A 62 8.44 -15.38 -4.38
N ASP A 63 9.67 -15.24 -3.88
CA ASP A 63 10.68 -16.28 -3.85
C ASP A 63 11.27 -16.38 -2.44
N PRO A 64 10.98 -17.45 -1.69
CA PRO A 64 11.41 -17.58 -0.30
C PRO A 64 12.93 -17.69 -0.15
N ASP A 65 13.65 -18.11 -1.20
CA ASP A 65 15.10 -18.28 -1.15
C ASP A 65 15.86 -16.95 -1.13
N ARG A 66 15.20 -15.83 -1.46
CA ARG A 66 15.79 -14.48 -1.44
C ARG A 66 15.91 -13.85 -0.06
N GLY A 67 15.33 -14.48 0.97
CA GLY A 67 15.46 -14.05 2.36
C GLY A 67 14.70 -12.76 2.71
N VAL A 68 14.76 -12.43 4.00
CA VAL A 68 14.17 -11.23 4.63
C VAL A 68 15.25 -10.50 5.42
N ASP A 69 15.40 -9.21 5.16
CA ASP A 69 16.31 -8.31 5.87
C ASP A 69 15.64 -7.79 7.14
N ASP A 70 16.33 -7.89 8.27
CA ASP A 70 15.80 -7.44 9.57
C ASP A 70 15.51 -5.93 9.59
N ASP A 71 16.29 -5.12 8.89
CA ASP A 71 16.12 -3.66 8.83
C ASP A 71 14.83 -3.26 8.10
N ALA A 72 14.44 -4.02 7.05
CA ALA A 72 13.20 -3.75 6.32
C ALA A 72 11.97 -3.99 7.21
N ARG A 73 12.07 -4.94 8.15
CA ARG A 73 10.98 -5.29 9.06
C ARG A 73 10.57 -4.13 9.98
N GLU A 74 11.50 -3.24 10.31
CA GLU A 74 11.21 -2.12 11.21
C GLU A 74 10.34 -1.02 10.56
N LEU A 75 10.24 -1.01 9.23
CA LEU A 75 9.47 -0.01 8.48
C LEU A 75 7.96 -0.19 8.59
N VAL A 76 7.50 -1.38 8.98
CA VAL A 76 6.08 -1.70 9.13
C VAL A 76 5.85 -2.28 10.51
N VAL A 77 5.06 -1.59 11.33
CA VAL A 77 4.74 -2.14 12.65
C VAL A 77 3.83 -3.37 12.50
N ARG A 78 3.98 -4.34 13.42
CA ARG A 78 3.21 -5.61 13.44
C ARG A 78 1.74 -5.46 13.06
N ARG A 79 1.03 -4.50 13.67
CA ARG A 79 -0.40 -4.28 13.39
C ARG A 79 -0.66 -3.89 11.94
N GLN A 80 0.17 -3.03 11.38
CA GLN A 80 0.04 -2.58 10.00
C GLN A 80 0.32 -3.70 9.01
N ALA A 81 1.32 -4.55 9.27
CA ALA A 81 1.65 -5.70 8.42
C ALA A 81 0.41 -6.58 8.19
N TRP A 82 -0.28 -6.94 9.29
CA TRP A 82 -1.53 -7.69 9.21
C TRP A 82 -2.70 -6.89 8.67
N GLN A 83 -2.85 -5.63 9.09
CA GLN A 83 -3.95 -4.76 8.66
C GLN A 83 -3.95 -4.50 7.17
N PHE A 84 -2.78 -4.44 6.54
CA PHE A 84 -2.64 -4.11 5.13
C PHE A 84 -2.19 -5.29 4.28
N GLY A 85 -1.88 -6.44 4.90
CA GLY A 85 -1.44 -7.65 4.20
C GLY A 85 -0.12 -7.44 3.48
N ILE A 86 0.85 -6.84 4.16
CA ILE A 86 2.16 -6.48 3.61
C ILE A 86 3.26 -6.96 4.55
N VAL A 87 4.28 -7.61 3.98
CA VAL A 87 5.48 -8.05 4.70
C VAL A 87 6.70 -7.42 4.04
N PRO A 88 7.36 -6.43 4.66
CA PRO A 88 8.68 -5.97 4.24
C PRO A 88 9.64 -7.15 4.10
N LEU A 89 10.29 -7.24 2.95
CA LEU A 89 11.30 -8.25 2.68
C LEU A 89 12.69 -7.63 2.76
N ARG A 90 12.94 -6.58 1.97
CA ARG A 90 14.30 -6.07 1.74
C ARG A 90 14.27 -4.58 1.42
N LEU A 91 15.38 -3.90 1.69
CA LEU A 91 15.62 -2.56 1.16
C LEU A 91 16.62 -2.67 0.02
N ASP A 92 16.28 -2.10 -1.13
CA ASP A 92 17.16 -2.03 -2.28
C ASP A 92 17.13 -0.61 -2.84
N ASP A 93 18.30 -0.01 -3.04
CA ASP A 93 18.51 1.31 -3.67
C ASP A 93 17.44 2.40 -3.35
N GLY A 94 17.06 2.52 -2.07
CA GLY A 94 16.09 3.53 -1.60
C GLY A 94 14.61 3.20 -1.82
N TYR A 95 14.28 1.98 -2.23
CA TYR A 95 12.92 1.46 -2.30
C TYR A 95 12.76 0.18 -1.47
N LEU A 96 11.53 -0.08 -1.02
CA LEU A 96 11.18 -1.26 -0.24
C LEU A 96 10.71 -2.37 -1.18
N ILE A 97 11.26 -3.57 -1.01
CA ILE A 97 10.68 -4.79 -1.58
C ILE A 97 9.78 -5.42 -0.51
N ALA A 98 8.52 -5.68 -0.85
CA ALA A 98 7.54 -6.23 0.09
C ALA A 98 6.71 -7.37 -0.52
N ALA A 99 6.46 -8.42 0.26
CA ALA A 99 5.53 -9.48 -0.09
C ALA A 99 4.08 -9.05 0.20
N THR A 100 3.18 -9.41 -0.70
CA THR A 100 1.72 -9.36 -0.52
C THR A 100 1.06 -10.45 -1.37
N SER A 101 -0.27 -10.57 -1.34
CA SER A 101 -1.00 -11.48 -2.24
C SER A 101 -1.84 -10.69 -3.21
N ARG A 102 -2.30 -11.30 -4.31
CA ARG A 102 -3.16 -10.59 -5.30
C ARG A 102 -4.40 -9.99 -4.66
N LYS A 103 -5.01 -10.68 -3.70
CA LYS A 103 -6.20 -10.20 -2.96
C LYS A 103 -5.88 -9.00 -2.08
N GLN A 104 -4.69 -8.97 -1.47
CA GLN A 104 -4.28 -7.93 -0.54
C GLN A 104 -3.60 -6.73 -1.22
N LEU A 105 -3.11 -6.92 -2.44
CA LEU A 105 -2.34 -5.92 -3.18
C LEU A 105 -3.02 -4.55 -3.25
N PRO A 106 -4.32 -4.39 -3.55
CA PRO A 106 -4.98 -3.08 -3.50
C PRO A 106 -4.79 -2.35 -2.17
N ARG A 107 -4.96 -3.07 -1.07
CA ARG A 107 -4.86 -2.54 0.28
C ARG A 107 -3.40 -2.26 0.67
N ALA A 108 -2.49 -3.13 0.27
CA ALA A 108 -1.05 -2.97 0.49
C ALA A 108 -0.48 -1.78 -0.30
N VAL A 109 -0.92 -1.61 -1.56
CA VAL A 109 -0.61 -0.44 -2.39
C VAL A 109 -1.04 0.81 -1.64
N ARG A 110 -2.33 0.96 -1.31
CA ARG A 110 -2.85 2.14 -0.56
C ARG A 110 -2.02 2.49 0.67
N PHE A 111 -1.60 1.48 1.43
CA PHE A 111 -0.76 1.67 2.61
C PHE A 111 0.64 2.20 2.26
N ALA A 112 1.30 1.60 1.28
CA ALA A 112 2.59 2.07 0.78
C ALA A 112 2.51 3.54 0.32
N THR A 113 1.44 3.90 -0.38
CA THR A 113 1.28 5.27 -0.93
C THR A 113 1.05 6.33 0.14
N ARG A 114 0.20 6.02 1.13
CA ARG A 114 -0.32 7.01 2.08
C ARG A 114 0.46 7.05 3.39
N VAL A 115 1.15 5.98 3.75
CA VAL A 115 1.74 5.82 5.09
C VAL A 115 3.26 5.68 5.02
N LEU A 116 3.79 4.84 4.14
CA LEU A 116 5.23 4.57 4.11
C LEU A 116 6.04 5.70 3.46
N GLY A 117 5.44 6.46 2.53
CA GLY A 117 6.08 7.63 1.92
C GLY A 117 7.31 7.31 1.05
N MET A 118 7.58 6.03 0.79
CA MET A 118 8.69 5.57 -0.05
C MET A 118 8.19 4.64 -1.18
N PRO A 119 8.93 4.51 -2.30
CA PRO A 119 8.57 3.57 -3.35
C PRO A 119 8.61 2.14 -2.83
N VAL A 120 7.60 1.34 -3.22
CA VAL A 120 7.51 -0.08 -2.87
C VAL A 120 7.37 -0.91 -4.13
N GLN A 121 8.21 -1.93 -4.28
CA GLN A 121 8.05 -2.99 -5.27
C GLN A 121 7.45 -4.22 -4.58
N PHE A 122 6.40 -4.77 -5.17
CA PHE A 122 5.68 -5.90 -4.58
C PHE A 122 6.13 -7.23 -5.19
N GLU A 123 6.34 -8.21 -4.32
CA GLU A 123 6.41 -9.62 -4.69
C GLU A 123 5.07 -10.30 -4.31
N ILE A 124 4.47 -11.00 -5.26
CA ILE A 124 3.18 -11.68 -5.09
C ILE A 124 3.42 -13.10 -4.60
N ALA A 125 3.03 -13.33 -3.35
CA ALA A 125 2.95 -14.64 -2.73
C ALA A 125 1.54 -15.23 -2.82
N GLU A 126 1.44 -16.54 -2.72
CA GLU A 126 0.15 -17.19 -2.50
C GLU A 126 -0.41 -16.82 -1.12
N ASP A 127 -1.74 -16.85 -0.95
CA ASP A 127 -2.39 -16.42 0.30
C ASP A 127 -1.88 -17.21 1.54
N ALA A 128 -1.57 -18.50 1.34
CA ALA A 128 -1.02 -19.35 2.38
C ALA A 128 0.40 -18.94 2.76
N GLU A 129 1.24 -18.62 1.79
CA GLU A 129 2.62 -18.17 2.00
C GLU A 129 2.66 -16.81 2.68
N LEU A 130 1.83 -15.85 2.25
CA LEU A 130 1.71 -14.55 2.91
C LEU A 130 1.29 -14.71 4.38
N SER A 131 0.34 -15.59 4.65
CA SER A 131 -0.13 -15.86 6.01
C SER A 131 0.98 -16.46 6.89
N GLN A 132 1.80 -17.36 6.34
CA GLN A 132 2.96 -17.93 7.03
C GLN A 132 4.02 -16.86 7.30
N LEU A 133 4.34 -16.02 6.31
CA LEU A 133 5.28 -14.90 6.46
C LEU A 133 4.85 -13.94 7.56
N LEU A 134 3.57 -13.53 7.58
CA LEU A 134 3.03 -12.65 8.61
C LEU A 134 3.09 -13.28 10.01
N THR A 135 2.77 -14.57 10.11
CA THR A 135 2.81 -15.30 11.39
C THR A 135 4.24 -15.41 11.92
N HIS A 136 5.21 -15.67 11.04
CA HIS A 136 6.62 -15.79 11.41
C HIS A 136 7.27 -14.44 11.73
N GLN A 137 7.08 -13.44 10.86
CA GLN A 137 7.74 -12.13 10.98
C GLN A 137 7.05 -11.19 11.98
N TYR A 138 5.73 -11.29 12.10
CA TYR A 138 4.91 -10.41 12.93
C TYR A 138 3.92 -11.19 13.81
N PRO A 139 4.38 -12.07 14.70
CA PRO A 139 3.48 -12.91 15.50
C PRO A 139 2.53 -12.05 16.37
N ILE A 140 1.23 -12.29 16.23
CA ILE A 140 0.18 -11.74 17.11
C ILE A 140 -0.70 -12.91 17.57
N LYS A 141 -0.88 -13.06 18.89
CA LYS A 141 -1.67 -14.14 19.47
C LYS A 141 -3.12 -14.06 18.99
N GLY A 142 -3.63 -15.15 18.39
CA GLY A 142 -4.99 -15.22 17.86
C GLY A 142 -5.18 -14.65 16.46
N MET A 143 -4.10 -14.37 15.73
CA MET A 143 -4.17 -13.96 14.31
C MET A 143 -3.61 -15.04 13.39
N ASP A 144 -4.39 -15.38 12.36
CA ASP A 144 -4.07 -16.37 11.34
C ASP A 144 -4.71 -16.00 9.98
N LYS A 145 -4.67 -16.92 9.01
CA LYS A 145 -5.20 -16.73 7.65
C LYS A 145 -6.68 -16.28 7.58
N SER A 146 -7.51 -16.62 8.57
CA SER A 146 -8.96 -16.32 8.60
C SER A 146 -9.25 -14.81 8.54
N ILE A 147 -8.26 -14.01 8.92
CA ILE A 147 -8.29 -12.56 8.89
C ILE A 147 -8.43 -11.97 7.48
N PHE A 148 -7.89 -12.66 6.49
CA PHE A 148 -7.97 -12.24 5.10
C PHE A 148 -9.23 -12.78 4.40
N GLU A 149 -9.94 -13.70 5.05
CA GLU A 149 -11.17 -14.34 4.54
C GLU A 149 -12.44 -13.57 4.94
N GLY A 150 -12.38 -12.72 5.97
CA GLY A 150 -13.52 -11.88 6.41
C GLY A 150 -13.15 -10.41 6.54
N GLY A 151 -14.02 -9.50 6.08
CA GLY A 151 -13.84 -8.03 6.17
C GLY A 151 -13.80 -7.43 7.59
N ALA A 152 -13.62 -8.25 8.63
CA ALA A 152 -13.78 -7.91 10.04
C ALA A 152 -12.51 -7.34 10.72
N PHE A 153 -11.41 -7.15 9.99
CA PHE A 153 -10.13 -6.74 10.61
C PHE A 153 -10.18 -5.34 11.25
N SER A 154 -11.04 -4.43 10.77
CA SER A 154 -11.20 -3.10 11.35
C SER A 154 -11.79 -3.12 12.77
N GLY A 155 -12.57 -4.15 13.13
CA GLY A 155 -13.21 -4.29 14.44
C GLY A 155 -12.32 -4.89 15.53
N LEU A 156 -11.35 -5.74 15.15
CA LEU A 156 -10.48 -6.47 16.09
C LEU A 156 -9.48 -5.57 16.84
N PHE A 157 -9.17 -4.38 16.30
CA PHE A 157 -8.23 -3.43 16.87
C PHE A 157 -8.82 -2.04 17.12
N GLY A 158 -10.15 -1.94 17.13
CA GLY A 158 -10.85 -0.70 17.45
C GLY A 158 -10.39 -0.13 18.78
N ARG A 159 -10.02 1.16 18.79
CA ARG A 159 -9.62 1.90 20.00
C ARG A 159 -10.65 1.67 21.11
N LYS A 160 -10.22 1.13 22.26
CA LYS A 160 -10.84 1.52 23.53
C LYS A 160 -10.51 2.99 23.72
N ALA A 161 -11.49 3.86 23.50
CA ALA A 161 -11.46 5.20 24.06
C ALA A 161 -11.45 5.05 25.59
N ALA A 162 -10.38 5.50 26.21
CA ALA A 162 -10.31 5.85 27.63
C ALA A 162 -9.55 7.18 27.69
#